data_AF-X1DJX9-F1
#
_entry.id   AF-X1DJX9-F1
#
_cell.length_a   1.000
_cell.length_b   1.000
_cell.length_c   1.000
_cell.angle_alpha   90.00
_cell.angle_beta   90.00
_cell.angle_gamma   90.00
#
_symmetry.space_group_name_H-M   'P 1'
#
loop_
_entity.id
_entity.type
_entity.pdbx_description
1 polymer ?
#
loop_
_entity_poly.entity_id
_entity_poly.type
_entity_poly.pdbx_seq_one_letter_code
_entity_poly.pdbx_strand_id
1 'polypeptide(L)'
;MNIEIIGTESLGVRGLCCFVRTDSKRILFDPGIALGFHRYGLLPHPFQVAVDERIQKKIIKRWSDATDIVISHFHGDHIPLVNANPYQFNAKKIIGLNPK
;
A
#
# COMPACT_ATOMS: atom_id res chain seq x y z
N MET A 1 17.52 0.21 -13.98
CA MET A 1 16.56 -0.30 -12.95
C MET A 1 16.52 0.67 -11.78
N ASN A 2 15.32 1.03 -11.30
CA ASN A 2 15.10 1.89 -10.12
C ASN A 2 14.09 1.23 -9.20
N ILE A 3 14.35 1.25 -7.89
CA ILE A 3 13.44 0.70 -6.86
C ILE A 3 13.05 1.86 -5.94
N GLU A 4 11.75 2.06 -5.78
CA GLU A 4 11.19 3.00 -4.83
C GLU A 4 10.44 2.27 -3.73
N ILE A 5 10.87 2.51 -2.50
CA ILE A 5 10.16 2.02 -1.31
C ILE A 5 9.00 2.96 -1.00
N ILE A 6 7.77 2.44 -1.10
CA ILE A 6 6.54 3.21 -0.90
C ILE A 6 6.12 3.17 0.57
N GLY A 7 6.10 1.99 1.17
CA GLY A 7 5.74 1.77 2.57
C GLY A 7 6.36 0.50 3.15
N THR A 8 6.82 0.56 4.39
CA THR A 8 7.40 -0.57 5.15
C THR A 8 7.15 -0.38 6.65
N GLU A 9 7.33 -1.44 7.45
CA GLU A 9 7.35 -1.40 8.93
C GLU A 9 8.19 -0.22 9.46
N SER A 10 9.40 -0.04 8.91
CA SER A 10 10.33 1.02 9.33
C SER A 10 9.87 2.43 8.96
N LEU A 11 8.93 2.58 8.03
CA LEU A 11 8.31 3.85 7.66
C LEU A 11 7.04 4.15 8.47
N GLY A 12 6.73 3.35 9.50
CA GLY A 12 5.64 3.64 10.45
C GLY A 12 4.30 2.98 10.14
N VAL A 13 4.27 2.07 9.16
CA VAL A 13 3.08 1.35 8.68
C VAL A 13 3.42 -0.13 8.49
N ARG A 14 2.46 -1.05 8.52
CA ARG A 14 2.75 -2.48 8.32
C ARG A 14 2.80 -2.84 6.84
N GLY A 15 3.43 -3.98 6.54
CA GLY A 15 3.57 -4.52 5.20
C GLY A 15 4.84 -4.06 4.50
N LEU A 16 4.90 -4.35 3.21
CA LEU A 16 5.97 -3.94 2.30
C LEU A 16 5.32 -3.57 0.97
N CYS A 17 5.44 -2.32 0.54
CA CYS A 17 5.05 -1.89 -0.80
C CYS A 17 6.22 -1.19 -1.48
N CYS A 18 6.55 -1.63 -2.69
CA CYS A 18 7.58 -1.01 -3.50
C CYS A 18 7.18 -0.93 -4.97
N PHE A 19 7.81 0.01 -5.68
CA PHE A 19 7.61 0.21 -7.10
C PHE A 19 8.94 0.06 -7.83
N VAL A 20 9.00 -0.92 -8.71
CA VAL A 20 10.20 -1.25 -9.48
C VAL A 20 10.00 -0.78 -10.91
N ARG A 21 10.90 0.07 -11.39
CA ARG A 21 11.00 0.48 -12.79
C ARG A 21 12.17 -0.23 -13.45
N THR A 22 11.86 -0.97 -14.51
CA THR A 22 12.84 -1.45 -15.50
C THR A 22 12.68 -0.64 -16.78
N ASP A 23 13.42 -1.00 -17.83
CA ASP A 23 13.37 -0.27 -19.10
C ASP A 23 12.01 -0.42 -19.80
N SER A 24 11.30 -1.54 -19.58
CA SER A 24 10.02 -1.86 -20.21
C SER A 24 8.85 -2.03 -19.25
N LYS A 25 9.11 -2.27 -17.96
CA LYS A 25 8.07 -2.56 -16.96
C LYS A 25 8.08 -1.61 -15.78
N ARG A 26 6.90 -1.40 -15.22
CA ARG A 26 6.63 -0.62 -14.01
C ARG A 26 5.79 -1.49 -13.09
N ILE A 27 6.47 -2.16 -12.15
CA ILE A 27 5.87 -3.21 -11.33
C ILE A 27 5.58 -2.66 -9.95
N LEU A 28 4.32 -2.72 -9.53
CA LEU A 28 3.89 -2.38 -8.18
C LEU A 28 3.73 -3.68 -7.38
N PHE A 29 4.54 -3.81 -6.33
CA PHE A 29 4.50 -4.97 -5.43
C PHE A 29 3.69 -4.64 -4.18
N ASP A 30 2.86 -5.60 -3.78
CA ASP A 30 2.11 -5.64 -2.52
C ASP A 30 1.47 -4.29 -2.16
N PRO A 31 0.55 -3.78 -3.02
CA PRO A 31 -0.11 -2.50 -2.83
C PRO A 31 -1.19 -2.53 -1.73
N GLY A 32 -0.83 -3.02 -0.56
CA GLY A 32 -1.59 -2.93 0.68
C GLY A 32 -0.91 -2.03 1.70
N ILE A 33 -1.63 -1.75 2.77
CA ILE A 33 -1.12 -1.10 3.96
C ILE A 33 -2.07 -1.37 5.11
N ALA A 34 -1.51 -1.52 6.31
CA ALA A 34 -2.29 -1.54 7.54
C ALA A 34 -1.57 -0.81 8.67
N LEU A 35 -2.33 -0.25 9.62
CA LEU A 35 -1.81 0.07 10.95
C LEU A 35 -2.26 -1.00 11.95
N GLY A 36 -1.57 -1.08 13.08
CA GLY A 36 -2.00 -1.95 14.18
C GLY A 36 -3.29 -1.42 14.80
N PHE A 37 -4.45 -1.86 14.31
CA PHE A 37 -5.79 -1.40 14.75
C PHE A 37 -5.93 -1.41 16.28
N HIS A 38 -5.49 -2.50 16.92
CA HIS A 38 -5.35 -2.60 18.38
C HIS A 38 -4.00 -3.19 18.74
N ARG A 39 -3.13 -2.38 19.35
CA ARG A 39 -1.87 -2.83 19.94
C ARG A 39 -1.84 -2.38 21.40
N TYR A 40 -1.81 -3.33 22.32
CA TYR A 40 -1.93 -3.09 23.77
C TYR A 40 -3.20 -2.30 24.16
N GLY A 41 -4.31 -2.52 23.45
CA GLY A 41 -5.57 -1.82 23.69
C GLY A 41 -5.60 -0.36 23.20
N LEU A 42 -4.54 0.09 22.51
CA LEU A 42 -4.44 1.44 21.97
C LEU A 42 -4.70 1.46 20.47
N LEU A 43 -5.31 2.55 20.00
CA LEU A 43 -5.43 2.88 18.58
C LEU A 43 -4.08 3.38 18.03
N PRO A 44 -3.89 3.36 16.70
CA PRO A 44 -2.71 3.95 16.08
C PRO A 44 -2.53 5.42 16.48
N HIS A 45 -1.27 5.82 16.70
CA HIS A 45 -0.96 7.21 17.00
C HIS A 45 -1.36 8.12 15.82
N PRO A 46 -1.90 9.33 16.02
CA PRO A 46 -2.33 10.21 14.93
C PRO A 46 -1.25 10.47 13.85
N PHE A 47 0.01 10.53 14.26
CA PHE A 47 1.14 10.62 13.32
C PHE A 47 1.22 9.42 12.36
N GLN A 48 0.97 8.19 12.84
CA GLN A 48 0.96 7.00 11.98
C GLN A 48 -0.20 7.04 10.98
N VAL A 49 -1.36 7.56 11.40
CA VAL A 49 -2.51 7.79 10.50
C VAL A 49 -2.15 8.78 9.40
N ALA A 50 -1.46 9.88 9.73
CA ALA A 50 -0.98 10.83 8.73
C ALA A 50 0.05 10.22 7.76
N VAL A 51 0.90 9.31 8.24
CA VAL A 51 1.85 8.59 7.39
C VAL A 51 1.15 7.58 6.49
N ASP A 52 0.20 6.81 7.03
CA ASP A 52 -0.65 5.88 6.27
C ASP A 52 -1.35 6.60 5.11
N GLU A 53 -2.01 7.73 5.36
CA GLU A 53 -2.65 8.52 4.30
C GLU A 53 -1.67 8.95 3.18
N ARG A 54 -0.44 9.34 3.54
CA ARG A 54 0.60 9.72 2.57
C ARG A 54 1.04 8.53 1.74
N ILE A 55 1.19 7.36 2.35
CA ILE A 55 1.58 6.14 1.65
C ILE A 55 0.45 5.66 0.74
N GLN A 56 -0.80 5.66 1.20
CA GLN A 56 -1.95 5.32 0.36
C GLN A 56 -2.03 6.20 -0.89
N LYS A 57 -1.78 7.51 -0.78
CA LYS A 57 -1.70 8.42 -1.94
C LYS A 57 -0.59 8.01 -2.92
N LYS A 58 0.57 7.57 -2.43
CA LYS A 58 1.65 7.05 -3.27
C LYS A 58 1.26 5.73 -3.94
N ILE A 59 0.63 4.81 -3.21
CA ILE A 59 0.13 3.53 -3.75
C ILE A 59 -0.84 3.82 -4.90
N ILE A 60 -1.84 4.68 -4.70
CA ILE A 60 -2.83 5.04 -5.74
C ILE A 60 -2.13 5.60 -6.97
N LYS A 61 -1.20 6.56 -6.80
CA LYS A 61 -0.43 7.13 -7.90
C LYS A 61 0.34 6.05 -8.67
N ARG A 62 1.02 5.14 -7.96
CA ARG A 62 1.82 4.08 -8.59
C ARG A 62 1.01 2.95 -9.15
N TRP A 63 -0.20 2.72 -8.64
CA TRP A 63 -1.16 1.80 -9.23
C TRP A 63 -1.54 2.26 -10.63
N SER A 64 -1.90 3.52 -10.81
CA SER A 64 -2.22 4.09 -12.12
C SER A 64 -1.04 4.10 -13.10
N ASP A 65 0.18 4.24 -12.59
CA ASP A 65 1.40 4.21 -13.40
C ASP A 65 1.87 2.78 -13.72
N ALA A 66 1.38 1.76 -13.02
CA ALA A 66 1.89 0.40 -13.12
C ALA A 66 1.52 -0.25 -14.46
N THR A 67 2.42 -1.08 -14.97
CA THR A 67 2.11 -2.05 -16.04
C THR A 67 1.73 -3.41 -15.47
N ASP A 68 2.27 -3.75 -14.30
CA ASP A 68 2.09 -5.05 -13.66
C ASP A 68 1.89 -4.82 -12.16
N ILE A 69 1.01 -5.60 -11.56
CA ILE A 69 0.77 -5.60 -10.11
C ILE A 69 1.07 -6.99 -9.60
N VAL A 70 1.91 -7.08 -8.58
CA VAL A 70 2.30 -8.34 -7.95
C VAL A 70 1.77 -8.34 -6.52
N ILE A 71 1.10 -9.42 -6.16
CA ILE A 71 0.67 -9.71 -4.79
C ILE A 71 1.38 -10.99 -4.37
N SER A 72 2.22 -10.89 -3.33
CA SER A 72 2.98 -12.01 -2.81
C SER A 72 2.10 -12.98 -2.01
N HIS A 73 1.17 -12.46 -1.20
CA HIS A 73 0.23 -13.22 -0.40
C HIS A 73 -0.96 -12.36 0.08
N PHE A 74 -1.98 -12.98 0.68
CA PHE A 74 -3.27 -12.35 0.98
C PHE A 74 -3.43 -11.92 2.44
N HIS A 75 -2.50 -11.12 2.96
CA HIS A 75 -2.68 -10.41 4.22
C HIS A 75 -3.09 -8.95 3.98
N GLY A 76 -3.85 -8.37 4.92
CA GLY A 76 -4.47 -7.06 4.75
C GLY A 76 -3.51 -5.87 4.64
N ASP A 77 -2.24 -6.07 4.95
CA ASP A 77 -1.15 -5.12 4.76
C ASP A 77 -0.40 -5.29 3.42
N HIS A 78 -0.75 -6.29 2.61
CA HIS A 78 -0.18 -6.55 1.28
C HIS A 78 -1.19 -6.37 0.13
N ILE A 79 -2.49 -6.31 0.43
CA ILE A 79 -3.55 -6.16 -0.58
C ILE A 79 -4.55 -5.03 -0.23
N PRO A 80 -5.20 -4.42 -1.23
CA PRO A 80 -6.41 -3.65 -1.01
C PRO A 80 -7.55 -4.56 -0.54
N LEU A 81 -8.35 -4.10 0.43
CA LEU A 81 -9.49 -4.83 0.96
C LEU A 81 -10.81 -4.15 0.61
N VAL A 82 -11.82 -4.94 0.22
CA VAL A 82 -13.19 -4.44 -0.06
C VAL A 82 -13.83 -3.88 1.21
N ASN A 83 -13.65 -4.58 2.34
CA ASN A 83 -14.17 -4.23 3.65
C ASN A 83 -13.04 -3.76 4.60
N ALA A 84 -12.17 -2.87 4.12
CA ALA A 84 -11.09 -2.31 4.91
C ALA A 84 -11.61 -1.53 6.12
N ASN A 85 -11.00 -1.74 7.29
CA ASN A 85 -11.19 -0.84 8.44
C ASN A 85 -10.50 0.52 8.17
N PRO A 86 -10.68 1.54 9.05
CA PRO A 86 -10.13 2.89 8.83
C PRO A 86 -8.60 2.96 8.69
N TYR A 87 -7.87 1.94 9.13
CA TYR A 87 -6.41 1.89 9.08
C TYR A 87 -5.89 0.84 8.08
N GLN A 88 -6.70 0.46 7.09
CA GLN A 88 -6.34 -0.45 6.02
C GLN A 88 -6.60 0.18 4.65
N PHE A 89 -5.93 -0.33 3.61
CA PHE A 89 -6.14 0.17 2.26
C PHE A 89 -7.47 -0.31 1.66
N ASN A 90 -8.38 0.62 1.39
CA ASN A 90 -9.69 0.29 0.82
C ASN A 90 -9.62 0.15 -0.71
N ALA A 91 -10.07 -1.00 -1.23
CA ALA A 91 -10.09 -1.30 -2.66
C ALA A 91 -10.93 -0.32 -3.51
N LYS A 92 -11.88 0.42 -2.91
CA LYS A 92 -12.64 1.45 -3.63
C LYS A 92 -11.75 2.57 -4.19
N LYS A 93 -10.58 2.80 -3.59
CA LYS A 93 -9.65 3.87 -4.00
C LYS A 93 -8.93 3.62 -5.33
N ILE A 94 -9.01 2.39 -5.84
CA ILE A 94 -8.29 1.96 -7.06
C ILE A 94 -9.23 1.46 -8.17
N ILE A 95 -10.55 1.60 -7.99
CA ILE A 95 -11.53 1.21 -9.00
C ILE A 95 -11.26 2.00 -10.29
N GLY A 96 -11.15 1.28 -11.41
CA GLY A 96 -10.87 1.88 -12.72
C GLY A 96 -9.40 2.24 -12.97
N LEU A 97 -8.50 1.94 -12.03
CA LEU A 97 -7.06 2.22 -12.18
C LEU A 97 -6.23 1.01 -12.62
N ASN A 98 -6.86 -0.15 -12.87
CA ASN A 98 -6.13 -1.35 -13.27
C ASN A 98 -5.34 -1.11 -14.56
N PRO A 99 -4.08 -1.60 -14.63
CA PRO A 99 -3.31 -1.59 -15.86
C PRO A 99 -4.09 -2.24 -17.01
N LYS A 100 -3.94 -1.69 -18.22
CA LYS A 100 -4.54 -2.23 -19.44
C LYS A 100 -3.72 -3.38 -20.01
#